data_AF-A0A4S2PQA9-F1
#
_entry.id   AF-A0A4S2PQA9-F1
#
_cell.length_a   1.000
_cell.length_b   1.000
_cell.length_c   1.000
_cell.angle_alpha   90.00
_cell.angle_beta   90.00
_cell.angle_gamma   90.00
#
_symmetry.space_group_name_H-M   'P 1'
#
loop_
_entity.id
_entity.type
_entity.pdbx_description
1 polymer ?
#
loop_
_entity_poly.entity_id
_entity_poly.type
_entity_poly.pdbx_seq_one_letter_code
_entity_poly.pdbx_strand_id
1 'polypeptide(L)'
;MPMNTLGKAVLVAVSMGVLNVQATEKEQLAQAIKQLEAAQLSLKRAATEAQTSAKNREYFDYRAVTQDINAIKSGIHQYINPSRAIPRDPNAFRTLKEDYTKLRTQGGSSGK
;
A
#
# COMPACT_ATOMS: atom_id res chain seq x y z
N MET A 1 -31.38 12.37 -37.10
CA MET A 1 -31.70 11.52 -35.95
C MET A 1 -30.38 11.15 -35.28
N PRO A 2 -30.09 11.66 -34.07
CA PRO A 2 -28.88 11.32 -33.32
C PRO A 2 -29.09 10.02 -32.55
N MET A 3 -28.06 9.19 -32.33
CA MET A 3 -27.78 8.52 -31.03
C MET A 3 -26.70 7.41 -31.14
N ASN A 4 -25.42 7.77 -31.14
CA ASN A 4 -24.37 6.80 -30.76
C ASN A 4 -23.34 7.47 -29.84
N THR A 5 -23.83 8.03 -28.73
CA THR A 5 -23.04 8.56 -27.60
C THR A 5 -22.65 7.42 -26.63
N LEU A 6 -22.37 6.22 -27.13
CA LEU A 6 -22.10 5.03 -26.29
C LEU A 6 -20.62 4.64 -26.25
N GLY A 7 -19.73 5.49 -26.77
CA GLY A 7 -18.26 5.34 -26.66
C GLY A 7 -17.61 6.26 -25.61
N LYS A 8 -18.39 7.13 -24.95
CA LYS A 8 -17.86 8.15 -24.02
C LYS A 8 -18.11 7.84 -22.53
N ALA A 9 -18.71 6.70 -22.20
CA ALA A 9 -19.15 6.39 -20.83
C ALA A 9 -18.18 5.51 -20.02
N VAL A 10 -16.94 5.32 -20.46
CA VAL A 10 -15.86 4.80 -19.58
C VAL A 10 -14.86 5.93 -19.28
N LEU A 11 -15.37 7.14 -19.07
CA LEU A 11 -14.69 8.06 -18.17
C LEU A 11 -15.04 7.58 -16.76
N VAL A 12 -14.40 6.49 -16.31
CA VAL A 12 -14.25 6.26 -14.88
C VAL A 12 -13.32 7.37 -14.43
N ALA A 13 -13.92 8.52 -14.13
CA ALA A 13 -13.31 9.48 -13.24
C ALA A 13 -13.06 8.70 -11.95
N VAL A 14 -11.85 8.14 -11.83
CA VAL A 14 -11.23 7.97 -10.53
C VAL A 14 -11.07 9.40 -10.04
N SER A 15 -12.14 9.94 -9.48
CA SER A 15 -12.11 11.15 -8.68
C SER A 15 -11.25 10.78 -7.48
N MET A 16 -9.93 10.89 -7.64
CA MET A 16 -8.98 11.03 -6.56
C MET A 16 -9.34 12.32 -5.84
N GLY A 17 -10.41 12.27 -5.05
CA GLY A 17 -10.76 13.33 -4.10
C GLY A 17 -9.70 13.32 -3.01
N VAL A 18 -8.58 13.99 -3.26
CA VAL A 18 -7.62 14.38 -2.22
C VAL A 18 -8.18 15.64 -1.56
N LEU A 19 -9.15 15.45 -0.67
CA LEU A 19 -9.56 16.47 0.30
C LEU A 19 -9.53 15.85 1.70
N ASN A 20 -8.33 15.45 2.13
CA ASN A 20 -8.08 15.02 3.50
C ASN A 20 -7.13 16.00 4.18
N VAL A 21 -7.60 17.24 4.37
CA VAL A 21 -6.85 18.26 5.11
C VAL A 21 -6.72 17.91 6.60
N GLN A 22 -7.47 16.92 7.12
CA GLN A 22 -7.46 16.54 8.55
C GLN A 22 -7.58 15.04 8.86
N ALA A 23 -7.35 14.13 7.91
CA ALA A 23 -7.36 12.70 8.20
C ALA A 23 -6.03 12.25 8.81
N THR A 24 -6.06 11.41 9.84
CA THR A 24 -4.86 10.77 10.37
C THR A 24 -4.19 9.88 9.31
N GLU A 25 -2.88 9.65 9.42
CA GLU A 25 -2.12 8.81 8.46
C GLU A 25 -2.78 7.43 8.25
N LYS A 26 -3.31 6.82 9.33
CA LYS A 26 -4.03 5.54 9.25
C LYS A 26 -5.32 5.62 8.45
N GLU A 27 -6.07 6.70 8.58
CA GLU A 27 -7.30 6.93 7.81
C GLU A 27 -6.98 7.15 6.33
N GLN A 28 -5.88 7.85 6.02
CA GLN A 28 -5.40 8.00 4.66
C GLN A 28 -5.01 6.64 4.05
N LEU A 29 -4.29 5.79 4.78
CA LEU A 29 -3.96 4.43 4.34
C LEU A 29 -5.21 3.57 4.16
N ALA A 30 -6.18 3.64 5.08
CA ALA A 30 -7.45 2.92 4.94
C ALA A 30 -8.25 3.39 3.72
N GLN A 31 -8.21 4.69 3.40
CA GLN A 31 -8.82 5.22 2.19
C GLN A 31 -8.10 4.75 0.92
N ALA A 32 -6.77 4.68 0.93
CA ALA A 32 -6.01 4.13 -0.19
C ALA A 32 -6.41 2.68 -0.48
N ILE A 33 -6.62 1.85 0.55
CA ILE A 33 -7.11 0.49 0.38
C ILE A 33 -8.49 0.47 -0.27
N LYS A 34 -9.43 1.30 0.19
CA LYS A 34 -10.78 1.39 -0.42
C LYS A 34 -10.72 1.81 -1.89
N GLN A 35 -9.80 2.71 -2.24
CA GLN A 35 -9.59 3.10 -3.65
C GLN A 35 -9.04 1.95 -4.49
N LEU A 36 -8.10 1.16 -3.95
CA LEU A 36 -7.59 -0.04 -4.62
C LEU A 36 -8.67 -1.11 -4.79
N GLU A 37 -9.58 -1.27 -3.83
CA GLU A 37 -10.74 -2.16 -3.96
C GLU A 37 -11.71 -1.70 -5.06
N ALA A 38 -12.00 -0.40 -5.12
CA ALA A 38 -12.82 0.18 -6.18
C ALA A 38 -12.18 -0.01 -7.56
N ALA A 39 -10.87 0.20 -7.67
CA ALA A 39 -10.12 -0.06 -8.90
C ALA A 39 -10.20 -1.55 -9.31
N GLN A 40 -10.04 -2.47 -8.37
CA GLN A 40 -10.16 -3.90 -8.63
C GLN A 40 -11.57 -4.28 -9.11
N LEU A 41 -12.63 -3.66 -8.57
CA LEU A 41 -14.00 -3.87 -9.05
C LEU A 41 -14.19 -3.36 -10.48
N SER A 42 -13.64 -2.20 -10.80
CA SER A 42 -13.65 -1.66 -12.17
C SER A 42 -12.92 -2.57 -13.15
N LEU A 43 -11.75 -3.10 -12.78
CA LEU A 43 -10.99 -4.05 -13.59
C LEU A 43 -11.77 -5.34 -13.85
N LYS A 44 -12.49 -5.87 -12.84
CA LYS A 44 -13.35 -7.05 -13.02
C LYS A 44 -14.46 -6.79 -14.04
N ARG A 45 -15.10 -5.62 -14.00
CA ARG A 45 -16.14 -5.24 -14.97
C ARG A 45 -15.56 -5.13 -16.38
N ALA A 46 -14.43 -4.45 -16.51
CA ALA A 46 -13.72 -4.33 -17.78
C ALA A 46 -13.30 -5.70 -18.34
N ALA A 47 -12.88 -6.64 -17.49
CA ALA A 47 -12.56 -8.01 -17.91
C ALA A 47 -13.77 -8.76 -18.47
N THR A 48 -14.95 -8.61 -17.85
CA THR A 48 -16.20 -9.20 -18.34
C THR A 48 -16.62 -8.59 -19.67
N GLU A 49 -16.51 -7.27 -19.82
CA GLU A 49 -16.81 -6.56 -21.08
C GLU A 49 -15.83 -6.96 -22.20
N ALA A 50 -14.56 -7.15 -21.88
CA ALA A 50 -13.55 -7.59 -22.85
C ALA A 50 -13.84 -9.01 -23.38
N GLN A 51 -14.49 -9.88 -22.59
CA GLN A 51 -14.89 -11.22 -23.02
C GLN A 51 -16.06 -11.20 -24.02
N THR A 52 -16.93 -10.19 -23.95
CA THR A 52 -18.10 -10.05 -24.83
C THR A 52 -17.82 -9.20 -26.06
N SER A 53 -16.76 -8.38 -26.04
CA SER A 53 -16.32 -7.57 -27.18
C SER A 53 -15.61 -8.41 -28.24
N ALA A 54 -15.91 -8.14 -29.52
CA ALA A 54 -15.28 -8.79 -30.66
C ALA A 54 -13.78 -8.44 -30.72
N LYS A 55 -12.97 -9.26 -30.07
CA LYS A 55 -11.50 -9.43 -30.17
C LYS A 55 -10.76 -8.21 -30.71
N ASN A 56 -10.67 -7.16 -29.88
CA ASN A 56 -9.64 -6.14 -30.09
C ASN A 56 -8.26 -6.81 -29.93
N ARG A 57 -7.28 -6.46 -30.76
CA ARG A 57 -5.99 -7.17 -30.81
C ARG A 57 -5.10 -6.93 -29.58
N GLU A 58 -5.43 -5.94 -28.78
CA GLU A 58 -4.73 -5.62 -27.53
C GLU A 58 -5.32 -6.46 -26.39
N TYR A 59 -4.52 -7.42 -25.94
CA TYR A 59 -4.86 -8.23 -24.77
C TYR A 59 -4.35 -7.54 -23.51
N PHE A 60 -5.25 -7.15 -22.62
CA PHE A 60 -4.88 -6.65 -21.31
C PHE A 60 -4.84 -7.81 -20.30
N ASP A 61 -3.72 -7.99 -19.60
CA ASP A 61 -3.56 -9.04 -18.59
C ASP A 61 -4.23 -8.63 -17.27
N TYR A 62 -5.53 -8.91 -17.17
CA TYR A 62 -6.32 -8.68 -15.96
C TYR A 62 -5.81 -9.48 -14.75
N ARG A 63 -5.11 -10.60 -14.95
CA ARG A 63 -4.60 -11.42 -13.85
C ARG A 63 -3.39 -10.76 -13.22
N ALA A 64 -2.43 -10.31 -14.03
CA ALA A 64 -1.23 -9.62 -13.58
C ALA A 64 -1.58 -8.38 -12.74
N VAL A 65 -2.42 -7.47 -13.27
CA VAL A 65 -2.79 -6.25 -12.53
C VAL A 65 -3.57 -6.55 -11.23
N THR A 66 -4.38 -7.62 -11.21
CA THR A 66 -5.10 -8.01 -9.99
C THR A 66 -4.14 -8.53 -8.92
N GLN A 67 -3.10 -9.26 -9.32
CA GLN A 67 -2.04 -9.71 -8.42
C GLN A 67 -1.27 -8.52 -7.84
N ASP A 68 -0.92 -7.55 -8.68
CA ASP A 68 -0.20 -6.34 -8.24
C ASP A 68 -1.02 -5.53 -7.23
N ILE A 69 -2.31 -5.29 -7.52
CA ILE A 69 -3.21 -4.59 -6.58
C ILE A 69 -3.31 -5.34 -5.24
N ASN A 70 -3.37 -6.68 -5.26
CA ASN A 70 -3.39 -7.47 -4.03
C ASN A 70 -2.07 -7.37 -3.25
N ALA A 71 -0.93 -7.36 -3.95
CA ALA A 71 0.38 -7.17 -3.31
C ALA A 71 0.48 -5.79 -2.64
N ILE A 72 0.03 -4.73 -3.32
CA ILE A 72 0.00 -3.37 -2.77
C ILE A 72 -0.90 -3.30 -1.53
N LYS A 73 -2.14 -3.80 -1.60
CA LYS A 73 -3.05 -3.84 -0.44
C LYS A 73 -2.44 -4.59 0.74
N SER A 74 -1.83 -5.75 0.48
CA SER A 74 -1.15 -6.54 1.52
C SER A 74 -0.02 -5.77 2.17
N GLY A 75 0.78 -5.05 1.38
CA GLY A 75 1.82 -4.15 1.89
C GLY A 75 1.26 -3.07 2.81
N ILE A 76 0.20 -2.36 2.39
CA ILE A 76 -0.42 -1.28 3.17
C ILE A 76 -1.06 -1.82 4.46
N HIS A 77 -1.70 -2.99 4.43
CA HIS A 77 -2.33 -3.59 5.61
C HIS A 77 -1.35 -3.82 6.77
N GLN A 78 -0.07 -4.07 6.49
CA GLN A 78 0.97 -4.23 7.52
C GLN A 78 1.20 -2.94 8.33
N TYR A 79 0.87 -1.78 7.77
CA TYR A 79 1.08 -0.48 8.39
C TYR A 79 -0.19 0.10 9.04
N ILE A 80 -1.37 -0.39 8.67
CA ILE A 80 -2.64 0.00 9.31
C ILE A 80 -2.77 -0.62 10.70
N ASN A 81 -2.36 -1.89 10.83
CA ASN A 81 -2.19 -2.58 12.11
C ASN A 81 -0.71 -2.88 12.30
N PRO A 82 0.10 -1.97 12.86
CA PRO A 82 1.36 -2.39 13.40
C PRO A 82 1.02 -3.31 14.58
N SER A 83 0.97 -4.62 14.34
CA SER A 83 1.38 -5.56 15.37
C SER A 83 2.75 -5.06 15.76
N ARG A 84 2.85 -4.41 16.92
CA ARG A 84 4.09 -3.76 17.34
C ARG A 84 5.18 -4.80 17.10
N ALA A 85 6.19 -4.45 16.29
CA ALA A 85 7.41 -5.22 16.30
C ALA A 85 7.96 -5.08 17.72
N ILE A 86 7.51 -5.96 18.61
CA ILE A 86 8.15 -6.19 19.89
C ILE A 86 9.59 -6.52 19.50
N PRO A 87 10.59 -5.84 20.08
CA PRO A 87 11.98 -6.16 19.80
C PRO A 87 12.15 -7.67 19.88
N ARG A 88 12.64 -8.30 18.80
CA ARG A 88 12.83 -9.76 18.73
C ARG A 88 13.66 -10.30 19.89
N ASP A 89 14.44 -9.43 20.54
CA ASP A 89 15.06 -9.73 21.81
C ASP A 89 15.11 -8.49 22.73
N PRO A 90 14.31 -8.42 23.80
CA PRO A 90 14.46 -7.37 24.82
C PRO A 90 15.81 -7.44 25.56
N ASN A 91 16.54 -8.56 25.44
CA ASN A 91 17.87 -8.70 26.05
C ASN A 91 18.98 -8.10 25.18
N ALA A 92 18.81 -8.00 23.86
CA ALA A 92 19.78 -7.32 22.99
C ALA A 92 19.97 -5.84 23.38
N PHE A 93 18.92 -5.17 23.85
CA PHE A 93 19.03 -3.80 24.39
C PHE A 93 19.80 -3.75 25.72
N ARG A 94 19.67 -4.78 26.56
CA ARG A 94 20.43 -4.87 27.83
C ARG A 94 21.91 -5.09 27.58
N THR A 95 22.27 -5.99 26.66
CA THR A 95 23.67 -6.27 26.28
C THR A 95 24.36 -5.03 25.71
N LEU A 96 23.69 -4.27 24.83
CA LEU A 96 24.24 -3.03 24.31
C LEU A 96 24.50 -2.01 25.43
N LYS A 97 23.55 -1.85 26.36
CA LYS A 97 23.69 -0.91 27.50
C LYS A 97 24.89 -1.27 28.40
N GLU A 98 25.15 -2.56 28.61
CA GLU A 98 26.27 -3.04 29.41
C GLU A 98 27.62 -2.72 28.75
N ASP A 99 27.73 -2.87 27.43
CA ASP A 99 28.95 -2.58 26.68
C ASP A 99 29.31 -1.08 26.71
N TYR A 100 28.32 -0.17 26.62
CA TYR A 100 28.57 1.27 26.75
C TYR A 100 29.13 1.67 28.11
N THR A 101 28.71 1.01 29.20
CA THR A 101 29.26 1.27 30.54
C THR A 101 30.70 0.81 30.71
N LYS A 102 31.14 -0.22 29.97
CA LYS A 102 32.50 -0.74 30.04
C LYS A 102 33.51 0.14 29.29
N LEU A 103 33.07 0.85 28.25
CA LEU A 103 33.91 1.80 27.52
C LEU A 103 34.20 3.08 28.33
N ARG A 104 33.26 3.49 29.20
CA ARG A 104 33.42 4.69 30.05
C ARG A 104 34.38 4.48 31.22
N THR A 105 34.55 3.25 31.71
CA THR A 105 35.49 2.95 32.81
C THR A 105 36.92 2.73 32.34
N GLN A 106 37.15 2.52 31.04
CA GLN A 106 38.49 2.27 30.47
C GLN A 106 39.19 3.56 29.97
N GLY A 107 38.46 4.67 29.78
CA GLY A 107 39.02 5.96 29.38
C GLY A 107 39.52 6.85 30.53
N GLY A 108 39.46 6.38 31.78
CA GLY A 108 39.74 7.16 32.99
C GLY A 108 40.87 6.59 33.84
N SER A 109 41.99 6.16 33.23
CA SER A 109 43.20 5.83 33.99
C SER A 109 44.45 6.06 33.14
N SER A 110 44.83 7.32 32.99
CA SER A 110 46.20 7.68 32.60
C SER A 110 46.47 9.08 33.11
N GLY A 111 46.96 9.17 34.35
CA GLY A 111 47.24 10.46 34.97
C GLY A 111 47.57 10.35 36.44
N LYS A 112 48.66 9.64 36.77
CA LYS A 112 49.64 10.05 37.79
C LYS A 112 50.97 9.37 37.48
#